data_AF-A0A1G4TJD8-F1
#
_entry.id   AF-A0A1G4TJD8-F1
#
_cell.length_a   1.000
_cell.length_b   1.000
_cell.length_c   1.000
_cell.angle_alpha   90.00
_cell.angle_beta   90.00
_cell.angle_gamma   90.00
#
_symmetry.space_group_name_H-M   'P 1'
#
loop_
_entity.id
_entity.type
_entity.pdbx_description
1 polymer ?
#
loop_
_entity_poly.entity_id
_entity_poly.type
_entity_poly.pdbx_seq_one_letter_code
_entity_poly.pdbx_strand_id
1 'polypeptide(L)'
;MKIKIYCKPTDKGVHSFYLVMDNNKFFLFSQAYRKGVEEYSGKDVRIDESMKYSRAHNDSAIIKTMDKIPMYVKYVEREYEIEVFERTKRRSAQYFKKRCA
;
A
#
# COMPACT_ATOMS: atom_id res chain seq x y z
N MET A 1 6.52 -2.79 13.72
CA MET A 1 6.65 -2.95 12.26
C MET A 1 6.41 -1.62 11.58
N LYS A 2 7.35 -1.13 10.77
CA LYS A 2 7.16 0.10 9.99
C LYS A 2 6.80 -0.30 8.56
N ILE A 3 5.57 -0.01 8.17
CA ILE A 3 5.04 -0.34 6.85
C ILE A 3 4.81 0.95 6.08
N LYS A 4 5.34 1.01 4.87
CA LYS A 4 5.27 2.20 4.02
C LYS A 4 4.94 1.83 2.58
N ILE A 5 4.36 2.77 1.86
CA ILE A 5 4.21 2.77 0.42
C ILE A 5 5.33 3.62 -0.17
N TYR A 6 6.11 3.01 -1.03
CA TYR A 6 7.19 3.65 -1.78
C TYR A 6 6.79 3.78 -3.24
N CYS A 7 6.88 4.98 -3.79
CA CYS A 7 6.71 5.24 -5.22
C CYS A 7 8.07 5.52 -5.85
N LYS A 8 8.35 4.84 -6.95
CA LYS A 8 9.54 5.11 -7.78
C LYS A 8 9.10 5.57 -9.16
N PRO A 9 9.49 6.78 -9.61
CA PRO A 9 9.39 7.13 -11.02
C PRO A 9 10.36 6.26 -11.83
N THR A 10 9.92 5.81 -12.99
CA THR A 10 10.77 5.13 -13.97
C THR A 10 10.97 6.03 -15.18
N ASP A 11 12.13 5.92 -15.84
CA ASP A 11 12.55 6.77 -16.96
C ASP A 11 11.58 6.78 -18.15
N LYS A 12 10.59 5.88 -18.16
CA LYS A 12 9.57 5.73 -19.19
C LYS A 12 8.24 6.42 -18.86
N GLY A 13 8.20 7.31 -17.88
CA GLY A 13 6.96 8.01 -17.50
C GLY A 13 5.95 7.08 -16.82
N VAL A 14 6.42 6.14 -16.01
CA VAL A 14 5.58 5.22 -15.23
C VAL A 14 5.98 5.30 -13.75
N HIS A 15 5.00 5.37 -12.86
CA HIS A 15 5.21 5.18 -11.42
C HIS A 15 5.04 3.71 -11.08
N SER A 16 6.00 3.17 -10.34
CA SER A 16 5.88 1.85 -9.72
C SER A 16 5.71 2.00 -8.22
N PHE A 17 4.69 1.34 -7.67
CA PHE A 17 4.33 1.37 -6.26
C PHE A 17 4.77 0.07 -5.58
N TYR A 18 5.36 0.21 -4.40
CA TYR A 18 5.87 -0.89 -3.60
C TYR A 18 5.38 -0.77 -2.16
N LEU A 19 5.08 -1.90 -1.54
CA LEU A 19 4.97 -2.03 -0.10
C LEU A 19 6.37 -2.30 0.46
N VAL A 20 6.81 -1.47 1.39
CA VAL A 20 8.07 -1.65 2.12
C VAL A 20 7.73 -2.07 3.54
N MET A 21 8.21 -3.25 3.91
CA MET A 21 8.08 -3.80 5.25
C MET A 21 9.47 -4.19 5.75
N ASP A 22 9.95 -3.48 6.77
CA ASP A 22 11.31 -3.60 7.29
C ASP A 22 12.35 -3.44 6.16
N ASN A 23 13.01 -4.52 5.70
CA ASN A 23 13.96 -4.50 4.57
C ASN A 23 13.42 -5.12 3.27
N ASN A 24 12.18 -5.61 3.28
CA ASN A 24 11.57 -6.25 2.12
C ASN A 24 10.74 -5.25 1.32
N LYS A 25 10.80 -5.38 -0.02
CA LYS A 25 9.99 -4.60 -0.96
C LYS A 25 9.12 -5.55 -1.77
N PHE A 26 7.81 -5.33 -1.72
CA PHE A 26 6.83 -6.07 -2.49
C PHE A 26 6.22 -5.15 -3.54
N PHE A 27 6.27 -5.54 -4.80
CA PHE A 27 5.61 -4.79 -5.87
C PHE A 27 4.09 -4.82 -5.69
N LEU A 28 3.44 -3.68 -5.86
CA LEU A 28 1.99 -3.56 -5.81
C LEU A 28 1.43 -3.40 -7.23
N PHE A 29 1.75 -2.30 -7.89
CA PHE A 29 1.28 -2.00 -9.24
C PHE A 29 2.11 -0.89 -9.89
N SER A 30 1.93 -0.74 -11.20
CA SER A 30 2.46 0.37 -11.97
C SER A 30 1.35 1.18 -12.64
N GLN A 31 1.55 2.48 -12.83
CA GLN A 31 0.63 3.33 -13.57
C GLN A 31 1.37 4.48 -14.26
N ALA A 32 0.75 5.08 -15.29
CA ALA A 32 1.32 6.23 -15.98
C ALA A 32 1.64 7.38 -15.02
N TYR A 33 2.75 8.06 -15.28
CA TYR A 33 3.22 9.22 -14.52
C TYR A 33 2.16 10.30 -14.49
N ARG A 34 1.92 10.85 -13.29
CA ARG A 34 1.09 12.03 -13.08
C ARG A 34 1.73 12.86 -11.99
N LYS A 35 1.99 14.14 -12.29
CA LYS A 35 2.67 15.07 -11.38
C LYS A 35 2.04 15.13 -9.99
N GLY A 36 0.71 15.25 -9.89
CA GLY A 36 0.02 15.27 -8.59
C GLY A 36 0.17 13.96 -7.80
N VAL A 37 0.28 12.81 -8.48
CA VAL A 37 0.53 11.53 -7.82
C VAL A 37 1.99 11.41 -7.36
N GLU A 38 2.94 11.97 -8.11
CA GLU A 38 4.37 12.02 -7.77
C GLU A 38 4.57 12.87 -6.52
N GLU A 39 3.99 14.07 -6.51
CA GLU A 39 4.05 14.99 -5.36
C GLU A 39 3.41 14.38 -4.10
N TYR A 40 2.34 13.61 -4.27
CA TYR A 40 1.66 12.91 -3.18
C TYR A 40 2.41 11.67 -2.68
N SER A 41 2.97 10.87 -3.59
CA SER A 41 3.48 9.51 -3.28
C SER A 41 5.00 9.39 -3.28
N GLY A 42 5.72 10.40 -3.81
CA GLY A 42 7.18 10.41 -3.92
C GLY A 42 7.91 10.62 -2.59
N LYS A 43 7.18 11.01 -1.54
CA LYS A 43 7.66 10.97 -0.16
C LYS A 43 7.10 9.71 0.47
N ASP A 44 7.95 8.75 0.86
CA ASP A 44 7.58 7.54 1.59
C ASP A 44 6.31 7.72 2.46
N VAL A 45 5.19 7.18 1.99
CA VAL A 45 3.90 7.37 2.67
C VAL A 45 3.68 6.21 3.62
N ARG A 46 3.36 6.47 4.89
CA ARG A 46 3.00 5.36 5.80
C ARG A 46 1.71 4.69 5.31
N ILE A 47 1.58 3.39 5.56
CA ILE A 47 0.38 2.65 5.11
C ILE A 47 -0.94 3.25 5.64
N ASP A 48 -0.93 3.81 6.86
CA ASP A 48 -2.12 4.46 7.44
C ASP A 48 -2.44 5.80 6.78
N GLU A 49 -1.45 6.44 6.16
CA GLU A 49 -1.59 7.71 5.44
C GLU A 49 -1.91 7.53 3.97
N SER A 50 -1.51 6.40 3.37
CA SER A 50 -1.78 6.10 1.96
C SER A 50 -3.26 5.87 1.66
N MET A 51 -4.11 5.79 2.69
CA MET A 51 -5.57 5.68 2.60
C MET A 51 -6.30 6.89 3.20
N LYS A 52 -5.60 7.98 3.53
CA LYS A 52 -6.23 9.22 4.04
C LYS A 52 -6.76 10.06 2.88
N TYR A 53 -7.94 9.71 2.38
CA TYR A 53 -8.62 10.40 1.27
C TYR A 53 -8.78 11.92 1.46
N SER A 54 -8.85 12.40 2.71
CA SER A 54 -8.88 13.83 3.01
C SER A 54 -7.65 14.61 2.50
N ARG A 55 -6.51 13.93 2.32
CA ARG A 55 -5.28 14.54 1.76
C ARG A 55 -5.25 14.58 0.23
N ALA A 56 -6.21 13.94 -0.44
CA ALA A 56 -6.27 13.95 -1.89
C ALA A 56 -6.83 15.27 -2.45
N HIS A 57 -7.39 16.17 -1.62
CA HIS A 57 -7.96 17.45 -2.04
C HIS A 57 -8.90 17.34 -3.25
N ASN A 58 -9.74 16.30 -3.28
CA ASN A 58 -10.65 15.95 -4.39
C ASN A 58 -9.95 15.65 -5.75
N ASP A 59 -8.64 15.43 -5.76
CA ASP A 59 -7.92 14.97 -6.95
C ASP A 59 -8.29 13.52 -7.26
N SER A 60 -9.07 13.34 -8.32
CA SER A 60 -9.54 12.03 -8.77
C SER A 60 -8.41 11.05 -9.13
N ALA A 61 -7.24 11.53 -9.54
CA ALA A 61 -6.09 10.67 -9.86
C ALA A 61 -5.43 10.15 -8.59
N ILE A 62 -5.31 10.99 -7.56
CA ILE A 62 -4.80 10.58 -6.24
C ILE A 62 -5.78 9.60 -5.60
N ILE A 63 -7.08 9.89 -5.61
CA ILE A 63 -8.13 9.00 -5.06
C ILE A 63 -8.08 7.62 -5.73
N LYS A 64 -8.04 7.56 -7.07
CA LYS A 64 -7.92 6.29 -7.81
C LYS A 64 -6.63 5.52 -7.49
N THR A 65 -5.56 6.23 -7.15
CA THR A 65 -4.30 5.61 -6.72
C THR A 65 -4.46 5.03 -5.32
N MET A 66 -5.08 5.78 -4.40
CA MET A 66 -5.39 5.31 -3.04
C MET A 66 -6.29 4.06 -3.06
N ASP A 67 -7.31 4.02 -3.92
CA ASP A 67 -8.24 2.89 -4.02
C ASP A 67 -7.55 1.56 -4.41
N LYS A 68 -6.46 1.64 -5.18
CA LYS A 68 -5.67 0.47 -5.58
C LYS A 68 -4.88 -0.10 -4.41
N ILE A 69 -4.37 0.74 -3.52
CA ILE A 69 -3.43 0.33 -2.47
C ILE A 69 -4.00 -0.79 -1.58
N PRO A 70 -5.21 -0.68 -1.01
CA PRO A 70 -5.79 -1.77 -0.21
C PRO A 70 -5.95 -3.08 -0.96
N MET A 71 -6.35 -3.01 -2.24
CA MET A 71 -6.54 -4.19 -3.07
C MET A 71 -5.22 -4.94 -3.28
N TYR A 72 -4.16 -4.24 -3.71
CA TYR A 72 -2.87 -4.87 -3.97
C TYR A 72 -2.14 -5.28 -2.70
N VAL A 73 -2.29 -4.53 -1.61
CA VAL A 73 -1.74 -4.95 -0.30
C VAL A 73 -2.36 -6.27 0.14
N LYS A 74 -3.68 -6.42 0.01
CA LYS A 74 -4.37 -7.69 0.32
C LYS A 74 -3.88 -8.86 -0.57
N TYR A 75 -3.50 -8.58 -1.81
CA TYR A 75 -2.89 -9.59 -2.67
C TYR A 75 -1.52 -10.01 -2.12
N VAL A 76 -0.64 -9.06 -1.77
CA VAL A 76 0.67 -9.35 -1.15
C VAL A 76 0.53 -10.07 0.19
N GLU A 77 -0.41 -9.69 1.05
CA GLU A 77 -0.68 -10.37 2.32
C GLU A 77 -0.98 -11.87 2.11
N ARG A 78 -1.68 -12.21 1.02
CA ARG A 78 -2.02 -13.60 0.68
C ARG A 78 -0.87 -14.34 0.03
N GLU A 79 -0.18 -13.69 -0.91
CA GLU A 79 0.90 -14.30 -1.69
C GLU A 79 2.12 -14.62 -0.82
N TYR A 80 2.45 -13.74 0.13
CA TYR A 80 3.66 -13.83 0.96
C TYR A 80 3.36 -14.17 2.43
N GLU A 81 2.10 -14.46 2.76
CA GLU A 81 1.64 -14.78 4.13
C GLU A 81 2.06 -13.73 5.19
N ILE A 82 2.08 -12.45 4.81
CA ILE A 82 2.43 -11.34 5.70
C ILE A 82 1.19 -10.62 6.23
N GLU A 83 1.31 -9.99 7.40
CA GLU A 83 0.22 -9.25 8.03
C GLU A 83 0.47 -7.74 7.98
N VAL A 84 -0.24 -7.04 7.09
CA VAL A 84 -0.05 -5.61 6.85
C VAL A 84 -1.09 -4.79 7.59
N PHE A 85 -2.37 -5.05 7.33
CA PHE A 85 -3.47 -4.32 7.96
C PHE A 85 -3.83 -4.87 9.33
N GLU A 86 -4.26 -3.98 10.25
CA GLU A 86 -4.76 -4.39 11.56
C GLU A 86 -5.96 -5.35 11.47
N ARG A 87 -6.79 -5.21 10.43
CA ARG A 87 -7.87 -6.16 10.15
C ARG A 87 -7.34 -7.57 9.87
N THR A 88 -6.23 -7.69 9.17
CA THR A 88 -5.58 -8.97 8.84
C THR A 88 -5.01 -9.60 10.10
N LYS A 89 -4.29 -8.82 10.92
CA LYS A 89 -3.77 -9.24 12.23
C LYS A 89 -4.86 -9.77 13.16
N ARG A 90 -5.98 -9.03 13.28
CA ARG A 90 -7.12 -9.44 14.12
C ARG A 90 -7.74 -10.77 13.66
N ARG A 91 -7.88 -10.95 12.34
CA ARG A 91 -8.43 -12.19 11.77
C ARG A 91 -7.50 -13.38 12.02
N SER A 92 -6.20 -13.20 11.85
CA SER A 92 -5.19 -14.23 12.13
C SER A 92 -5.18 -14.64 13.60
N ALA A 93 -5.15 -13.66 14.52
CA ALA A 93 -5.22 -13.91 15.96
C ALA A 93 -6.50 -14.66 16.37
N GLN A 94 -7.64 -14.35 15.75
CA GLN A 94 -8.89 -15.08 16.01
C GLN A 94 -8.85 -16.52 15.48
N TYR A 95 -8.24 -16.76 14.32
CA TYR A 95 -8.06 -18.09 13.77
C TYR A 95 -7.14 -18.94 14.66
N PHE A 96 -6.03 -18.36 15.14
CA PHE A 96 -5.10 -19.04 16.06
C PHE A 96 -5.78 -19.44 17.37
N LYS A 97 -6.55 -18.52 17.99
CA LYS A 97 -7.32 -18.82 19.21
C LYS A 97 -8.31 -19.97 19.05
N LYS A 98 -8.97 -20.08 17.88
CA LYS A 98 -9.91 -21.18 17.58
C LYS A 98 -9.23 -22.53 17.35
N ARG A 99 -7.95 -22.53 16.99
CA ARG A 99 -7.19 -23.75 16.68
C ARG A 99 -6.49 -24.34 17.91
N CYS A 100 -6.31 -23.54 18.95
CA CYS A 100 -5.75 -23.95 20.25
C CYS A 100 -6.82 -24.20 21.32
N ALA A 101 -8.11 -24.07 20.98
CA ALA A 101 -9.27 -24.40 21.81
C ALA A 101 -9.90 -25.69 21.29
#